data_AF-A0A429M7I1-F1
#
_entry.id   AF-A0A429M7I1-F1
#
_cell.length_a   1.000
_cell.length_b   1.000
_cell.length_c   1.000
_cell.angle_alpha   90.00
_cell.angle_beta   90.00
_cell.angle_gamma   90.00
#
_symmetry.space_group_name_H-M   'P 1'
#
loop_
_entity.id
_entity.type
_entity.pdbx_description
1 polymer ?
#
loop_
_entity_poly.entity_id
_entity_poly.type
_entity_poly.pdbx_seq_one_letter_code
_entity_poly.pdbx_strand_id
1 'polypeptide(L)'
;ETAGVLKGGRKFWALARTGQSAALKSKDVSNGYILLATACDGTLATTAQFTSIRVVCSNTLAIALRGQNSSVGVVKVPHSTKFDAEKIKQQLGISVRAWDEHMYEMKQLSQRKVTQQEAAAYFDAVFNNTNLNIAEQDESIIQFYRNVATPKQVYSTKADNKTEPNGR
;
A
#
# COMPACT_ATOMS: atom_id res chain seq x y z
N GLU A 1 -0.10 5.06 20.82
CA GLU A 1 1.11 5.73 20.29
C GLU A 1 2.38 5.06 20.80
N THR A 2 3.45 5.15 20.02
CA THR A 2 4.71 4.43 20.25
C THR A 2 5.88 5.27 19.76
N ALA A 3 7.00 5.21 20.47
CA ALA A 3 8.25 5.83 20.05
C ALA A 3 9.41 4.91 20.42
N GLY A 4 10.54 5.10 19.77
CA GLY A 4 11.70 4.26 20.01
C GLY A 4 13.00 4.84 19.48
N VAL A 5 14.08 4.26 19.98
CA VAL A 5 15.45 4.60 19.61
C VAL A 5 16.13 3.33 19.11
N LEU A 6 16.90 3.43 18.03
CA LEU A 6 17.58 2.31 17.39
C LEU A 6 19.06 2.62 17.22
N LYS A 7 19.86 1.57 16.99
CA LYS A 7 21.29 1.66 16.69
C LYS A 7 22.07 2.44 17.77
N GLY A 8 21.77 2.18 19.04
CA GLY A 8 22.48 2.78 20.17
C GLY A 8 22.33 4.30 20.25
N GLY A 9 21.16 4.85 19.92
CA GLY A 9 20.92 6.29 20.00
C GLY A 9 21.10 7.05 18.69
N ARG A 10 21.43 6.38 17.58
CA ARG A 10 21.67 7.09 16.31
C ARG A 10 20.42 7.35 15.51
N LYS A 11 19.33 6.62 15.75
CA LYS A 11 18.06 6.74 15.03
C LYS A 11 16.91 6.83 16.00
N PHE A 12 16.00 7.77 15.76
CA PHE A 12 14.84 8.04 16.59
C PHE A 12 13.59 8.00 15.74
N TRP A 13 12.50 7.52 16.31
CA TRP A 13 11.20 7.55 15.66
C TRP A 13 10.08 7.69 16.69
N ALA A 14 8.98 8.30 16.26
CA ALA A 14 7.76 8.45 17.03
C ALA A 14 6.55 8.38 16.11
N LEU A 15 5.49 7.73 16.59
CA LEU A 15 4.17 7.73 15.97
C LEU A 15 3.22 8.60 16.78
N ALA A 16 2.48 9.44 16.06
CA ALA A 16 1.38 10.23 16.59
C ALA A 16 0.07 9.86 15.88
N ARG A 17 -1.00 9.66 16.64
CA ARG A 17 -2.33 9.40 16.08
C ARG A 17 -2.86 10.67 15.42
N THR A 18 -3.41 10.55 14.23
CA THR A 18 -4.02 11.70 13.52
C THR A 18 -5.49 11.90 13.86
N GLY A 19 -6.09 10.99 14.64
CA GLY A 19 -7.53 10.92 14.85
C GLY A 19 -8.29 10.27 13.69
N GLN A 20 -7.62 10.01 12.56
CA GLN A 20 -8.20 9.31 11.42
C GLN A 20 -8.34 7.81 11.71
N SER A 21 -9.50 7.26 11.43
CA SER A 21 -9.76 5.82 11.51
C SER A 21 -10.82 5.41 10.50
N ALA A 22 -10.71 4.19 9.98
CA ALA A 22 -11.66 3.65 9.04
C ALA A 22 -11.89 2.16 9.31
N ALA A 23 -13.16 1.76 9.31
CA ALA A 23 -13.55 0.37 9.43
C ALA A 23 -13.58 -0.29 8.04
N LEU A 24 -12.81 -1.35 7.89
CA LEU A 24 -12.90 -2.28 6.76
C LEU A 24 -13.99 -3.33 7.04
N LYS A 25 -14.27 -4.15 6.03
CA LYS A 25 -15.24 -5.25 6.14
C LYS A 25 -14.91 -6.13 7.35
N SER A 26 -15.94 -6.59 8.06
CA SER A 26 -15.80 -7.46 9.24
C SER A 26 -15.17 -6.82 10.50
N LYS A 27 -15.47 -5.54 10.77
CA LYS A 27 -15.07 -4.80 11.99
C LYS A 27 -13.55 -4.60 12.16
N ASP A 28 -12.75 -4.80 11.13
CA ASP A 28 -11.32 -4.48 11.18
C ASP A 28 -11.13 -2.96 11.10
N VAL A 29 -10.42 -2.36 12.07
CA VAL A 29 -10.27 -0.91 12.20
C VAL A 29 -8.83 -0.52 11.92
N SER A 30 -8.61 0.14 10.79
CA SER A 30 -7.33 0.77 10.46
C SER A 30 -7.27 2.18 11.03
N ASN A 31 -6.11 2.56 11.55
CA ASN A 31 -5.89 3.89 12.15
C ASN A 31 -4.79 4.62 11.38
N GLY A 32 -4.99 5.92 11.22
CA GLY A 32 -4.01 6.82 10.63
C GLY A 32 -3.01 7.33 11.67
N TYR A 33 -1.73 7.32 11.32
CA TYR A 33 -0.65 7.87 12.12
C TYR A 33 0.21 8.82 11.29
N ILE A 34 0.87 9.75 11.97
CA ILE A 34 2.04 10.46 11.46
C ILE A 34 3.27 9.80 12.09
N LEU A 35 4.14 9.28 11.24
CA LEU A 35 5.47 8.85 11.62
C LEU A 35 6.44 10.01 11.49
N LEU A 36 7.16 10.27 12.57
CA LEU A 36 8.35 11.10 12.60
C LEU A 36 9.56 10.18 12.77
N ALA A 37 10.56 10.30 11.91
CA ALA A 37 11.79 9.53 12.00
C ALA A 37 13.00 10.38 11.61
N THR A 38 14.11 10.23 12.32
CA THR A 38 15.35 10.97 12.04
C THR A 38 16.58 10.16 12.46
N ALA A 39 17.72 10.41 11.84
CA ALA A 39 18.98 9.78 12.21
C ALA A 39 20.13 10.79 12.30
N CYS A 40 20.87 10.77 13.41
CA CYS A 40 22.02 11.66 13.62
C CYS A 40 23.30 11.16 12.91
N ASP A 41 23.25 9.99 12.27
CA ASP A 41 24.37 9.40 11.52
C ASP A 41 24.36 9.74 10.02
N GLY A 42 23.48 10.65 9.60
CA GLY A 42 23.34 11.08 8.20
C GLY A 42 22.63 10.09 7.28
N THR A 43 22.22 8.91 7.78
CA THR A 43 21.56 7.88 6.94
C THR A 43 20.07 8.13 6.71
N LEU A 44 19.46 9.09 7.41
CA LEU A 44 18.05 9.42 7.30
C LEU A 44 17.82 10.90 7.65
N ALA A 45 17.30 11.66 6.70
CA ALA A 45 16.81 13.02 6.94
C ALA A 45 15.64 13.02 7.94
N THR A 46 15.40 14.14 8.62
CA THR A 46 14.21 14.28 9.45
C THR A 46 12.98 14.16 8.55
N THR A 47 12.26 13.05 8.71
CA THR A 47 11.16 12.63 7.85
C THR A 47 9.88 12.61 8.65
N ALA A 48 8.87 13.30 8.17
CA ALA A 48 7.50 13.24 8.65
C ALA A 48 6.64 12.63 7.54
N GLN A 49 5.84 11.62 7.85
CA GLN A 49 4.99 10.97 6.85
C GLN A 49 3.72 10.42 7.46
N PHE A 50 2.66 10.40 6.67
CA PHE A 50 1.45 9.68 7.02
C PHE A 50 1.66 8.16 6.82
N THR A 51 1.14 7.34 7.74
CA THR A 51 1.17 5.88 7.60
C THR A 51 0.01 5.21 8.34
N SER A 52 -0.47 4.08 7.82
CA SER A 52 -1.38 3.17 8.54
C SER A 52 -0.62 2.13 9.38
N ILE A 53 0.71 2.07 9.28
CA ILE A 53 1.55 1.07 9.93
C ILE A 53 1.86 1.49 11.37
N ARG A 54 1.51 0.62 12.32
CA ARG A 54 1.98 0.73 13.70
C ARG A 54 3.42 0.23 13.81
N VAL A 55 4.35 1.18 13.83
CA VAL A 55 5.77 0.95 14.05
C VAL A 55 6.03 0.60 15.51
N VAL A 56 6.71 -0.53 15.73
CA VAL A 56 7.11 -1.01 17.06
C VAL A 56 8.59 -1.38 17.11
N CYS A 57 9.19 -1.69 15.96
CA CYS A 57 10.58 -2.12 15.86
C CYS A 57 11.22 -1.65 14.54
N SER A 58 12.51 -1.97 14.39
CA SER A 58 13.29 -1.59 13.20
C SER A 58 12.71 -2.10 11.88
N ASN A 59 12.12 -3.30 11.85
CA ASN A 59 11.59 -3.88 10.62
C ASN A 59 10.34 -3.12 10.16
N THR A 60 9.39 -2.90 11.07
CA THR A 60 8.18 -2.11 10.78
C THR A 60 8.50 -0.67 10.43
N LEU A 61 9.56 -0.08 11.01
CA LEU A 61 10.03 1.26 10.66
C LEU A 61 10.53 1.29 9.20
N ALA A 62 11.32 0.30 8.80
CA ALA A 62 11.83 0.22 7.44
C ALA A 62 10.68 0.06 6.42
N ILE A 63 9.67 -0.75 6.72
CA ILE A 63 8.48 -0.91 5.86
C ILE A 63 7.71 0.41 5.77
N ALA A 64 7.46 1.05 6.92
CA ALA A 64 6.75 2.33 6.95
C ALA A 64 7.46 3.39 6.10
N LEU A 65 8.81 3.46 6.16
CA LEU A 65 9.61 4.40 5.37
C LEU A 65 9.77 4.00 3.89
N ARG A 66 9.67 2.70 3.55
CA ARG A 66 9.82 2.18 2.18
C ARG A 66 8.53 2.17 1.37
N GLY A 67 7.37 2.08 2.02
CA GLY A 67 6.07 1.84 1.35
C GLY A 67 5.59 2.94 0.40
N GLN A 68 6.42 3.91 0.04
CA GLN A 68 6.04 5.07 -0.76
C GLN A 68 7.01 5.24 -1.93
N ASN A 69 6.75 4.50 -3.02
CA ASN A 69 7.34 4.77 -4.35
C ASN A 69 6.80 6.09 -4.94
N SER A 70 5.69 6.59 -4.41
CA SER A 70 5.12 7.90 -4.73
C SER A 70 5.47 8.88 -3.60
N SER A 71 6.16 9.98 -3.91
CA SER A 71 6.57 11.02 -2.94
C SER A 71 5.41 11.82 -2.32
N VAL A 72 4.17 11.34 -2.46
CA VAL A 72 2.96 12.02 -2.02
C VAL A 72 2.75 11.74 -0.54
N GLY A 73 2.90 12.78 0.29
CA GLY A 73 2.63 12.69 1.73
C GLY A 73 3.84 12.45 2.63
N VAL A 74 5.05 12.44 2.05
CA VAL A 74 6.31 12.43 2.80
C VAL A 74 6.95 13.80 2.78
N VAL A 75 7.25 14.33 3.95
CA VAL A 75 8.05 15.55 4.10
C VAL A 75 9.42 15.17 4.62
N LYS A 76 10.46 15.44 3.82
CA LYS A 76 11.86 15.19 4.17
C LYS A 76 12.58 16.50 4.33
N VAL A 77 13.18 16.72 5.50
CA VAL A 77 13.99 17.89 5.83
C VAL A 77 15.42 17.44 6.07
N PRO A 78 16.36 17.75 5.15
CA PRO A 78 17.78 17.52 5.37
C PRO A 78 18.27 18.26 6.63
N HIS A 79 19.20 17.66 7.38
CA HIS A 79 19.76 18.29 8.59
C HIS A 79 20.59 19.55 8.33
N SER A 80 20.89 19.85 7.07
CA SER A 80 21.55 21.10 6.64
C SER A 80 20.59 22.27 6.47
N THR A 81 19.27 22.06 6.59
CA THR A 81 18.25 23.09 6.35
C THR A 81 17.55 23.51 7.64
N LYS A 82 17.15 24.79 7.70
CA LYS A 82 16.37 25.31 8.83
C LYS A 82 14.94 24.77 8.75
N PHE A 83 14.42 24.30 9.88
CA PHE A 83 13.04 23.83 9.99
C PHE A 83 12.05 24.98 9.79
N ASP A 84 11.16 24.85 8.81
CA ASP A 84 10.04 25.76 8.55
C ASP A 84 8.73 25.05 8.89
N ALA A 85 8.17 25.39 10.05
CA ALA A 85 6.99 24.72 10.59
C ALA A 85 5.74 24.90 9.72
N GLU A 86 5.54 26.07 9.12
CA GLU A 86 4.34 26.36 8.32
C GLU A 86 4.39 25.61 7.00
N LYS A 87 5.55 25.60 6.34
CA LYS A 87 5.75 24.82 5.12
C LYS A 87 5.55 23.32 5.37
N ILE A 88 6.12 22.80 6.47
CA ILE A 88 5.97 21.39 6.88
C ILE A 88 4.49 21.07 7.14
N LYS A 89 3.81 21.92 7.91
CA LYS A 89 2.41 21.72 8.26
C LYS A 89 1.51 21.75 7.03
N GLN A 90 1.76 22.65 6.08
CA GLN A 90 1.02 22.70 4.82
C GLN A 90 1.24 21.43 3.99
N GLN A 91 2.49 20.97 3.86
CA GLN A 91 2.82 19.74 3.14
C GLN A 91 2.22 18.49 3.81
N LEU A 92 2.23 18.42 5.13
CA LEU A 92 1.56 17.36 5.90
C LEU A 92 0.04 17.45 5.82
N GLY A 93 -0.53 18.67 5.78
CA GLY A 93 -1.96 18.90 5.64
C GLY A 93 -2.50 18.45 4.27
N ILE A 94 -1.72 18.63 3.20
CA ILE A 94 -2.02 18.06 1.87
C ILE A 94 -2.01 16.52 1.92
N SER A 95 -1.18 15.92 2.78
CA SER A 95 -1.06 14.47 2.95
C SER A 95 -2.30 13.78 3.53
N VAL A 96 -3.28 14.50 4.09
CA VAL A 96 -4.56 13.89 4.52
C VAL A 96 -5.28 13.24 3.34
N ARG A 97 -5.14 13.78 2.12
CA ARG A 97 -5.69 13.15 0.91
C ARG A 97 -5.11 11.76 0.64
N ALA A 98 -3.85 11.53 1.01
CA ALA A 98 -3.22 10.22 0.86
C ALA A 98 -3.88 9.16 1.77
N TRP A 99 -4.44 9.56 2.92
CA TRP A 99 -5.23 8.67 3.76
C TRP A 99 -6.54 8.25 3.09
N ASP A 100 -7.26 9.22 2.52
CA ASP A 100 -8.55 8.95 1.87
C ASP A 100 -8.38 8.02 0.66
N GLU A 101 -7.34 8.26 -0.15
CA GLU A 101 -6.96 7.42 -1.28
C GLU A 101 -6.55 6.01 -0.83
N HIS A 102 -5.68 5.90 0.18
CA HIS A 102 -5.28 4.62 0.76
C HIS A 102 -6.50 3.83 1.28
N MET A 103 -7.42 4.50 1.95
CA MET A 103 -8.62 3.85 2.48
C MET A 103 -9.61 3.45 1.39
N TYR A 104 -9.71 4.22 0.31
CA TYR A 104 -10.48 3.86 -0.86
C TYR A 104 -9.96 2.57 -1.49
N GLU A 105 -8.65 2.46 -1.74
CA GLU A 105 -8.02 1.25 -2.27
C GLU A 105 -8.22 0.04 -1.33
N MET A 106 -7.95 0.22 -0.03
CA MET A 106 -8.11 -0.83 0.97
C MET A 106 -9.56 -1.32 1.06
N LYS A 107 -10.54 -0.43 0.91
CA LYS A 107 -11.95 -0.79 0.90
C LYS A 107 -12.29 -1.65 -0.31
N GLN A 108 -11.82 -1.27 -1.50
CA GLN A 108 -12.01 -2.06 -2.73
C GLN A 108 -11.40 -3.46 -2.59
N LEU A 109 -10.18 -3.54 -2.06
CA LEU A 109 -9.50 -4.83 -1.81
C LEU A 109 -10.27 -5.69 -0.80
N SER A 110 -10.76 -5.10 0.30
CA SER A 110 -11.51 -5.83 1.33
C SER A 110 -12.87 -6.38 0.86
N GLN A 111 -13.43 -5.80 -0.20
CA GLN A 111 -14.72 -6.20 -0.75
C GLN A 111 -14.60 -7.29 -1.82
N ARG A 112 -13.44 -7.40 -2.47
CA ARG A 112 -13.19 -8.41 -3.50
C ARG A 112 -13.19 -9.81 -2.89
N LYS A 113 -14.08 -10.67 -3.37
CA LYS A 113 -14.06 -12.10 -3.02
C LYS A 113 -12.96 -12.79 -3.83
N VAL A 114 -12.24 -13.69 -3.19
CA VAL A 114 -11.22 -14.55 -3.82
C VAL A 114 -11.77 -15.97 -3.90
N THR A 115 -11.68 -16.59 -5.07
CA THR A 115 -12.07 -17.99 -5.30
C THR A 115 -10.99 -18.95 -4.82
N GLN A 116 -11.37 -20.20 -4.54
CA GLN A 116 -10.41 -21.22 -4.12
C GLN A 116 -9.33 -21.48 -5.19
N GLN A 117 -9.69 -21.37 -6.48
CA GLN A 117 -8.76 -21.54 -7.59
C GLN A 117 -7.73 -20.41 -7.65
N GLU A 118 -8.17 -19.15 -7.52
CA GLU A 118 -7.26 -18.00 -7.42
C GLU A 118 -6.31 -18.11 -6.22
N ALA A 119 -6.83 -18.52 -5.06
CA ALA A 119 -6.02 -18.69 -3.87
C ALA A 119 -4.97 -19.81 -4.04
N ALA A 120 -5.36 -20.94 -4.63
CA ALA A 120 -4.45 -22.05 -4.90
C ALA A 120 -3.33 -21.66 -5.87
N ALA A 121 -3.68 -20.98 -6.97
CA ALA A 121 -2.70 -20.46 -7.93
C ALA A 121 -1.74 -19.47 -7.25
N TYR A 122 -2.22 -18.68 -6.27
CA TYR A 122 -1.39 -17.69 -5.58
C TYR A 122 -0.36 -18.36 -4.71
N PHE A 123 -0.78 -19.33 -3.91
CA PHE A 123 0.15 -20.07 -3.07
C PHE A 123 1.15 -20.90 -3.90
N ASP A 124 0.71 -21.49 -5.00
CA ASP A 124 1.61 -22.21 -5.91
C ASP A 124 2.66 -21.27 -6.51
N ALA A 125 2.25 -20.09 -6.98
CA ALA A 125 3.19 -19.10 -7.51
C ALA A 125 4.19 -18.58 -6.46
N VAL A 126 3.74 -18.34 -5.22
CA VAL A 126 4.58 -17.81 -4.14
C VAL A 126 5.55 -18.86 -3.61
N PHE A 127 5.12 -20.12 -3.47
CA PHE A 127 5.91 -21.14 -2.80
C PHE A 127 6.64 -22.11 -3.74
N ASN A 128 6.15 -22.32 -4.97
CA ASN A 128 6.65 -23.39 -5.85
C ASN A 128 7.37 -22.89 -7.12
N ASN A 129 7.23 -21.63 -7.52
CA ASN A 129 7.98 -21.10 -8.67
C ASN A 129 9.38 -20.62 -8.24
N THR A 130 10.37 -21.52 -8.24
CA THR A 130 11.76 -21.21 -7.81
C THR A 130 12.71 -20.77 -8.95
N ASN A 131 12.21 -20.54 -10.18
CA ASN A 131 13.07 -20.40 -11.38
C ASN A 131 12.99 -19.06 -12.15
N LEU A 132 12.52 -17.97 -11.55
CA LEU A 132 12.59 -16.63 -12.16
C LEU A 132 13.19 -15.62 -11.19
N ASN A 133 13.95 -14.66 -11.72
CA ASN A 133 14.57 -13.58 -10.94
C ASN A 133 13.48 -12.81 -10.17
N ILE A 134 13.74 -12.45 -8.90
CA ILE A 134 12.75 -11.91 -7.94
C ILE A 134 11.98 -10.70 -8.50
N ALA A 135 12.64 -9.85 -9.30
CA ALA A 135 12.00 -8.69 -9.92
C ALA A 135 11.00 -9.04 -11.05
N GLU A 136 11.26 -10.14 -11.78
CA GLU A 136 10.38 -10.63 -12.85
C GLU A 136 9.18 -11.40 -12.27
N GLN A 137 9.35 -12.00 -11.08
CA GLN A 137 8.28 -12.68 -10.34
C GLN A 137 7.21 -11.69 -9.87
N ASP A 138 7.57 -10.56 -9.27
CA ASP A 138 6.60 -9.60 -8.76
C ASP A 138 5.71 -9.04 -9.88
N GLU A 139 6.29 -8.63 -11.01
CA GLU A 139 5.50 -8.14 -12.15
C GLU A 139 4.65 -9.25 -12.80
N SER A 140 5.21 -10.46 -12.97
CA SER A 140 4.49 -11.61 -13.57
C SER A 140 3.29 -12.04 -12.72
N ILE A 141 3.49 -12.13 -11.40
CA ILE A 141 2.45 -12.47 -10.42
C ILE A 141 1.37 -11.38 -10.45
N ILE A 142 1.74 -10.10 -10.35
CA ILE A 142 0.78 -8.99 -10.39
C ILE A 142 -0.03 -9.00 -11.69
N GLN A 143 0.62 -9.23 -12.83
CA GLN A 143 -0.03 -9.29 -14.14
C GLN A 143 -0.96 -10.49 -14.29
N PHE A 144 -0.56 -11.67 -13.79
CA PHE A 144 -1.39 -12.88 -13.77
C PHE A 144 -2.66 -12.66 -12.94
N TYR A 145 -2.53 -12.15 -11.71
CA TYR A 145 -3.70 -11.87 -10.87
C TYR A 145 -4.59 -10.77 -11.44
N ARG A 146 -4.02 -9.76 -12.10
CA ARG A 146 -4.79 -8.73 -12.82
C ARG A 146 -5.65 -9.34 -13.94
N ASN A 147 -5.08 -10.27 -14.71
CA ASN A 147 -5.76 -10.92 -15.82
C ASN A 147 -6.83 -11.95 -15.38
N VAL A 148 -6.64 -12.58 -14.22
CA VAL A 148 -7.65 -13.48 -13.64
C VAL A 148 -8.79 -12.69 -13.00
N ALA A 149 -8.50 -11.52 -12.43
CA ALA A 149 -9.51 -10.66 -11.79
C ALA A 149 -10.36 -9.85 -12.79
N THR A 150 -9.93 -9.68 -14.04
CA THR A 150 -10.76 -9.09 -15.10
C THR A 150 -11.67 -10.15 -15.74
N PRO A 151 -13.01 -10.01 -15.66
CA PRO A 151 -13.91 -10.91 -16.37
C PRO A 151 -13.68 -10.74 -17.88
N LYS A 152 -13.28 -11.82 -18.56
CA LYS A 152 -13.22 -11.89 -20.03
C LYS A 152 -14.57 -11.44 -20.60
N GLN A 153 -14.59 -10.35 -21.37
CA GLN A 153 -15.63 -10.15 -22.37
C GLN A 153 -15.57 -11.35 -23.31
N VAL A 154 -16.58 -12.21 -23.22
CA VAL A 154 -16.77 -13.33 -24.13
C VAL A 154 -17.08 -12.73 -25.50
N TYR A 155 -16.08 -12.64 -26.37
CA TYR A 155 -16.32 -12.50 -27.80
C TYR A 155 -17.06 -13.77 -28.25
N SER A 156 -18.36 -13.61 -28.50
CA SER A 156 -19.20 -14.60 -29.15
C SER A 156 -18.67 -14.86 -30.55
N THR A 157 -18.00 -16.00 -30.75
CA THR A 157 -17.84 -16.61 -32.06
C THR A 157 -18.84 -17.75 -32.16
N LYS A 158 -19.96 -17.51 -32.84
CA LYS A 158 -20.73 -18.51 -33.59
C LYS A 158 -21.82 -17.82 -34.41
N ALA A 159 -21.45 -17.47 -35.65
CA ALA A 159 -22.43 -17.26 -36.71
C ALA A 159 -22.68 -18.63 -37.35
N ASP A 160 -23.69 -19.34 -36.88
CA ASP A 160 -24.29 -20.45 -37.62
C ASP A 160 -25.70 -20.04 -38.03
N ASN A 161 -25.87 -19.89 -39.34
CA ASN A 161 -27.12 -19.64 -40.02
C ASN A 161 -28.15 -20.71 -39.68
N LYS A 162 -29.33 -20.31 -39.21
CA LYS A 162 -30.59 -21.02 -39.47
C LYS A 162 -31.76 -20.05 -39.46
N THR A 163 -32.38 -19.96 -40.62
CA THR A 163 -33.61 -19.24 -40.97
C THR A 163 -34.78 -19.69 -40.12
N GLU A 164 -35.53 -18.74 -39.56
CA GLU A 164 -36.86 -18.95 -38.98
C GLU A 164 -37.88 -19.27 -40.09
N PRO A 165 -38.79 -20.24 -39.89
CA PRO A 165 -40.08 -20.21 -40.55
C PRO A 165 -41.15 -19.68 -39.59
N ASN A 166 -41.92 -18.73 -40.11
CA ASN A 166 -43.07 -18.06 -39.51
C ASN A 166 -44.01 -18.98 -38.70
N GLY A 167 -44.56 -18.44 -37.61
CA GLY A 167 -45.64 -19.07 -36.85
C GLY A 167 -46.47 -18.05 -36.06
N ARG A 168 -47.48 -17.51 -36.76
CA ARG A 168 -48.82 -17.03 -36.32
C ARG A 168 -49.01 -16.44 -34.93
#